data_AF-A0A9X4AUD4-F1
#
_entry.id   AF-A0A9X4AUD4-F1
#
_cell.length_a   1.000
_cell.length_b   1.000
_cell.length_c   1.000
_cell.angle_alpha   90.00
_cell.angle_beta   90.00
_cell.angle_gamma   90.00
#
_symmetry.space_group_name_H-M   'P 1'
#
loop_
_entity.id
_entity.type
_entity.pdbx_description
1 polymer ?
#
loop_
_entity_poly.entity_id
_entity_poly.type
_entity_poly.pdbx_seq_one_letter_code
_entity_poly.pdbx_strand_id
1 'polypeptide(L)'
;MHDVRSTPKDRRSTARRAVALLVTGFAIVACGGNANYPDRPDVTTAQAAWCDALAKSEGPGGAWDRMTECRTASPTASAAYIRVMTKCYFERVEEAKASGDPAAADRALLLSECNDKALVDLPMSGPGVDEVIDARCNRATRCEKVEFAECKAAMKRLEPAQQAMFTTRYNASALHDIASCLGGGCGDNEEQAQADCYKGAEDKLLWFP
;
A
#
# COMPACT_ATOMS: atom_id res chain seq x y z
N MET A 1 23.34 -30.72 82.91
CA MET A 1 24.75 -31.09 82.67
C MET A 1 24.78 -32.19 81.62
N HIS A 2 24.87 -31.82 80.35
CA HIS A 2 25.52 -32.65 79.33
C HIS A 2 26.15 -31.70 78.33
N ASP A 3 27.40 -31.99 78.06
CA ASP A 3 28.43 -31.11 77.57
C ASP A 3 28.94 -31.70 76.24
N VAL A 4 29.51 -30.83 75.41
CA VAL A 4 30.46 -31.17 74.34
C VAL A 4 29.90 -31.95 73.12
N ARG A 5 29.91 -31.32 71.92
CA ARG A 5 31.06 -31.41 70.99
C ARG A 5 30.80 -30.66 69.68
N SER A 6 31.76 -29.80 69.36
CA SER A 6 31.84 -28.94 68.20
C SER A 6 32.55 -29.58 67.01
N THR A 7 32.05 -29.23 65.81
CA THR A 7 32.72 -29.01 64.49
C THR A 7 33.41 -30.19 63.77
N PRO A 8 33.88 -30.00 62.51
CA PRO A 8 33.21 -29.53 61.29
C PRO A 8 33.44 -30.52 60.11
N LYS A 9 32.81 -30.34 58.94
CA LYS A 9 33.36 -30.94 57.71
C LYS A 9 33.23 -30.02 56.49
N ASP A 10 34.41 -29.68 55.99
CA ASP A 10 34.73 -28.96 54.77
C ASP A 10 33.96 -29.40 53.53
N ARG A 11 33.64 -28.44 52.64
CA ARG A 11 34.46 -28.25 51.43
C ARG A 11 34.10 -26.96 50.68
N ARG A 12 35.17 -26.23 50.36
CA ARG A 12 35.22 -25.00 49.57
C ARG A 12 34.73 -25.21 48.14
N SER A 13 34.09 -24.17 47.60
CA SER A 13 33.93 -23.87 46.18
C SER A 13 33.77 -22.33 46.08
N THR A 14 34.84 -21.53 46.03
CA THR A 14 35.52 -21.02 44.80
C THR A 14 34.66 -21.11 43.54
N ALA A 15 34.45 -20.10 42.72
CA ALA A 15 34.98 -18.75 42.65
C ALA A 15 34.04 -17.92 41.74
N ARG A 16 34.05 -16.61 41.95
CA ARG A 16 33.46 -15.59 41.08
C ARG A 16 33.94 -15.79 39.63
N ARG A 17 32.99 -15.87 38.70
CA ARG A 17 33.19 -15.45 37.31
C ARG A 17 32.02 -14.56 36.91
N ALA A 18 32.35 -13.29 36.70
CA ALA A 18 31.50 -12.34 35.99
C ALA A 18 31.34 -12.85 34.56
N VAL A 19 30.10 -13.08 34.15
CA VAL A 19 29.76 -13.25 32.73
C VAL A 19 29.08 -11.96 32.31
N ALA A 20 29.86 -11.11 31.64
CA ALA A 20 29.33 -10.07 30.80
C ALA A 20 28.61 -10.77 29.63
N LEU A 21 27.29 -10.84 29.70
CA LEU A 21 26.46 -11.21 28.55
C LEU A 21 26.10 -9.92 27.82
N LEU A 22 26.74 -9.81 26.66
CA LEU A 22 26.55 -8.82 25.62
C LEU A 22 25.08 -8.42 25.48
N VAL A 23 24.87 -7.11 25.50
CA VAL A 23 23.72 -6.42 24.94
C VAL A 23 23.62 -6.81 23.46
N THR A 24 22.94 -7.91 23.14
CA THR A 24 22.33 -8.07 21.82
C THR A 24 21.12 -7.16 21.80
N GLY A 25 21.37 -5.90 21.47
CA GLY A 25 20.33 -5.03 20.94
C GLY A 25 19.71 -5.75 19.76
N PHE A 26 18.49 -6.23 19.93
CA PHE A 26 17.57 -6.36 18.81
C PHE A 26 17.34 -4.93 18.32
N ALA A 27 18.25 -4.46 17.48
CA ALA A 27 17.89 -3.47 16.49
C ALA A 27 16.78 -4.14 15.69
N ILE A 28 15.54 -3.73 15.97
CA ILE A 28 14.49 -3.76 14.97
C ILE A 28 15.05 -2.86 13.87
N VAL A 29 15.83 -3.46 12.97
CA VAL A 29 16.05 -2.90 11.65
C VAL A 29 14.65 -2.92 11.08
N ALA A 30 13.97 -1.78 11.20
CA ALA A 30 12.85 -1.47 10.33
C ALA A 30 13.36 -1.85 8.94
N CYS A 31 12.78 -2.90 8.36
CA CYS A 31 13.04 -3.27 6.98
C CYS A 31 12.39 -2.21 6.08
N GLY A 32 12.70 -0.93 6.30
CA GLY A 32 12.60 0.14 5.30
C GLY A 32 13.83 0.10 4.39
N GLY A 33 14.26 -1.12 4.03
CA GLY A 33 15.21 -1.29 2.95
C GLY A 33 14.51 -0.88 1.66
N ASN A 34 15.25 -0.25 0.75
CA ASN A 34 14.82 0.06 -0.61
C ASN A 34 14.37 -1.24 -1.31
N ALA A 35 13.14 -1.69 -1.05
CA ALA A 35 12.53 -2.78 -1.76
C ALA A 35 12.42 -2.33 -3.21
N ASN A 36 13.14 -3.02 -4.10
CA ASN A 36 13.11 -2.72 -5.51
C ASN A 36 11.94 -3.48 -6.11
N TYR A 37 10.77 -2.83 -6.15
CA TYR A 37 9.58 -3.38 -6.75
C TYR A 37 9.69 -3.37 -8.29
N PRO A 38 9.28 -4.44 -8.98
CA PRO A 38 9.51 -4.62 -10.41
C PRO A 38 8.77 -3.59 -11.28
N ASP A 39 7.67 -3.01 -10.79
CA ASP A 39 6.84 -2.03 -11.49
C ASP A 39 7.26 -0.57 -11.26
N ARG A 40 8.26 -0.32 -10.40
CA ARG A 40 8.73 1.04 -10.07
C ARG A 40 9.10 1.89 -11.29
N PRO A 41 9.83 1.39 -12.31
CA PRO A 41 10.15 2.18 -13.50
C PRO A 41 8.91 2.59 -14.29
N ASP A 42 7.93 1.69 -14.39
CA ASP A 42 6.66 1.95 -15.08
C ASP A 42 5.81 2.99 -14.35
N VAL A 43 5.73 2.89 -13.02
CA VAL A 43 5.03 3.88 -12.17
C VAL A 43 5.67 5.25 -12.32
N THR A 44 7.00 5.33 -12.28
CA THR A 44 7.75 6.59 -12.44
C THR A 44 7.48 7.22 -13.82
N THR A 45 7.46 6.40 -14.87
CA THR A 45 7.15 6.87 -16.23
C THR A 45 5.72 7.37 -16.35
N ALA A 46 4.75 6.63 -15.78
CA ALA A 46 3.35 7.03 -15.79
C ALA A 46 3.12 8.33 -14.98
N GLN A 47 3.78 8.47 -13.82
CA GLN A 47 3.74 9.68 -13.01
C GLN A 47 4.31 10.88 -13.76
N ALA A 48 5.44 10.73 -14.46
CA ALA A 48 5.99 11.81 -15.27
C ALA A 48 5.01 12.28 -16.36
N ALA A 49 4.32 11.36 -17.05
CA ALA A 49 3.31 11.69 -18.04
C ALA A 49 2.08 12.40 -17.44
N TRP A 50 1.64 11.96 -16.25
CA TRP A 50 0.59 12.62 -15.49
C TRP A 50 0.96 14.08 -15.15
N CYS A 51 2.18 14.29 -14.63
CA CYS A 51 2.69 15.62 -14.32
C CYS A 51 2.81 16.53 -15.55
N ASP A 52 3.28 15.98 -16.68
CA ASP A 52 3.38 16.73 -17.92
C ASP A 52 2.00 17.14 -18.46
N ALA A 53 1.00 16.29 -18.28
CA ALA A 53 -0.36 16.58 -18.69
C ALA A 53 -1.03 17.61 -17.76
N LEU A 54 -0.83 17.52 -16.44
CA LEU A 54 -1.26 18.55 -15.48
C LEU A 54 -0.65 19.92 -15.82
N ALA A 55 0.66 19.97 -16.05
CA ALA A 55 1.33 21.21 -16.43
C ALA A 55 0.77 21.83 -17.72
N LYS A 56 0.42 21.02 -18.72
CA LYS A 56 -0.22 21.50 -19.96
C LYS A 56 -1.62 22.07 -19.70
N SER A 57 -2.37 21.48 -18.76
CA SER A 57 -3.74 21.91 -18.47
C SER A 57 -3.83 23.27 -17.78
N GLU A 58 -2.77 23.68 -17.07
CA GLU A 58 -2.68 24.97 -16.34
C GLU A 58 -2.30 26.16 -17.25
N GLY A 59 -1.91 25.93 -18.51
CA GLY A 59 -1.77 26.97 -19.53
C GLY A 59 -0.50 26.90 -20.39
N PRO A 60 -0.48 27.59 -21.55
CA PRO A 60 0.68 27.61 -22.43
C PRO A 60 1.76 28.58 -21.92
N GLY A 61 2.88 28.04 -21.43
CA GLY A 61 4.13 28.79 -21.28
C GLY A 61 4.66 28.93 -19.86
N GLY A 62 5.60 28.04 -19.51
CA GLY A 62 6.62 28.33 -18.49
C GLY A 62 6.33 27.78 -17.10
N ALA A 63 7.14 26.78 -16.71
CA ALA A 63 7.34 26.25 -15.35
C ALA A 63 6.10 26.22 -14.46
N TRP A 64 5.29 25.17 -14.61
CA TRP A 64 4.41 24.76 -13.51
C TRP A 64 5.30 24.52 -12.27
N ASP A 65 5.15 25.38 -11.27
CA ASP A 65 6.00 25.46 -10.07
C ASP A 65 5.97 24.16 -9.24
N ARG A 66 4.91 23.36 -9.41
CA ARG A 66 4.73 22.05 -8.77
C ARG A 66 5.38 20.89 -9.53
N MET A 67 6.04 21.11 -10.67
CA MET A 67 6.59 20.01 -11.50
C MET A 67 7.55 19.10 -10.73
N THR A 68 8.46 19.70 -9.93
CA THR A 68 9.39 18.93 -9.11
C THR A 68 8.65 18.11 -8.05
N GLU A 69 7.66 18.71 -7.39
CA GLU A 69 6.85 18.02 -6.38
C GLU A 69 6.07 16.85 -7.00
N CYS A 70 5.41 17.09 -8.14
CA CYS A 70 4.65 16.06 -8.84
C CYS A 70 5.55 14.89 -9.27
N ARG A 71 6.72 15.16 -9.87
CA ARG A 71 7.62 14.10 -10.36
C ARG A 71 8.33 13.35 -9.24
N THR A 72 8.48 13.96 -8.07
CA THR A 72 9.09 13.32 -6.89
C THR A 72 8.06 12.65 -5.98
N ALA A 73 6.77 12.88 -6.24
CA ALA A 73 5.69 12.16 -5.57
C ALA A 73 5.84 10.66 -5.78
N SER A 74 5.50 9.90 -4.73
CA SER A 74 5.47 8.45 -4.74
C SER A 74 4.02 7.99 -4.67
N PRO A 75 3.27 8.04 -5.80
CA PRO A 75 1.89 7.59 -5.81
C PRO A 75 1.82 6.10 -5.45
N THR A 76 0.71 5.70 -4.88
CA THR A 76 0.41 4.29 -4.55
C THR A 76 -0.33 3.60 -5.69
N ALA A 77 -0.77 4.34 -6.71
CA ALA A 77 -1.41 3.76 -7.88
C ALA A 77 -0.44 2.97 -8.77
N SER A 78 -1.00 1.99 -9.48
CA SER A 78 -0.30 1.24 -10.52
C SER A 78 -0.06 2.13 -11.75
N ALA A 79 0.98 1.79 -12.53
CA ALA A 79 1.25 2.49 -13.78
C ALA A 79 0.08 2.41 -14.77
N ALA A 80 -0.64 1.28 -14.80
CA ALA A 80 -1.82 1.10 -15.63
C ALA A 80 -2.95 2.07 -15.23
N TYR A 81 -3.21 2.18 -13.92
CA TYR A 81 -4.23 3.10 -13.41
C TYR A 81 -3.88 4.55 -13.74
N ILE A 82 -2.64 4.97 -13.47
CA ILE A 82 -2.17 6.33 -13.78
C ILE A 82 -2.33 6.64 -15.27
N ARG A 83 -2.00 5.70 -16.17
CA ARG A 83 -2.15 5.90 -17.62
C ARG A 83 -3.61 6.09 -18.04
N VAL A 84 -4.53 5.27 -17.52
CA VAL A 84 -5.97 5.41 -17.84
C VAL A 84 -6.52 6.73 -17.31
N MET A 85 -6.19 7.06 -16.05
CA MET A 85 -6.58 8.32 -15.43
C MET A 85 -6.04 9.54 -16.19
N THR A 86 -4.76 9.50 -16.57
CA THR A 86 -4.15 10.56 -17.40
C THR A 86 -4.94 10.72 -18.69
N LYS A 87 -5.12 9.64 -19.46
CA LYS A 87 -5.82 9.74 -20.75
C LYS A 87 -7.24 10.28 -20.59
N CYS A 88 -8.03 9.65 -19.74
CA CYS A 88 -9.44 10.00 -19.57
C CYS A 88 -9.62 11.43 -19.07
N TYR A 89 -8.90 11.82 -18.01
CA TYR A 89 -9.09 13.12 -17.37
C TYR A 89 -8.79 14.26 -18.33
N PHE A 90 -7.68 14.18 -19.07
CA PHE A 90 -7.32 15.26 -19.99
C PHE A 90 -8.17 15.27 -21.27
N GLU A 91 -8.63 14.11 -21.76
CA GLU A 91 -9.64 14.07 -22.83
C GLU A 91 -10.94 14.79 -22.40
N ARG A 92 -11.44 14.48 -21.20
CA ARG A 92 -12.64 15.12 -20.62
C ARG A 92 -12.46 16.61 -20.38
N VAL A 93 -11.30 17.05 -19.88
CA VAL A 93 -11.01 18.48 -19.68
C VAL A 93 -11.02 19.24 -21.01
N GLU A 94 -10.45 18.69 -22.07
CA GLU A 94 -10.47 19.35 -23.38
C GLU A 94 -11.87 19.36 -24.01
N GLU A 95 -12.64 18.27 -23.87
CA GLU A 95 -14.05 18.24 -24.27
C GLU A 95 -14.89 19.30 -23.52
N ALA A 96 -14.67 19.44 -22.21
CA ALA A 96 -15.33 20.46 -21.40
C ALA A 96 -14.95 21.90 -21.80
N LYS A 97 -13.66 22.14 -22.11
CA LYS A 97 -13.22 23.44 -22.64
C LYS A 97 -13.89 23.75 -23.98
N ALA A 98 -14.04 22.74 -24.84
CA ALA A 98 -14.67 22.90 -26.16
C ALA A 98 -16.19 23.11 -26.08
N SER A 99 -16.87 22.58 -25.05
CA SER A 99 -18.32 22.75 -24.86
C SER A 99 -18.71 24.16 -24.39
N GLY A 100 -17.78 24.88 -23.74
CA GLY A 100 -18.03 26.19 -23.15
C GLY A 100 -18.96 26.18 -21.93
N ASP A 101 -19.29 24.99 -21.40
CA ASP A 101 -20.11 24.80 -20.21
C ASP A 101 -19.23 24.74 -18.95
N PRO A 102 -19.34 25.70 -18.02
CA PRO A 102 -18.60 25.67 -16.77
C PRO A 102 -18.88 24.44 -15.90
N ALA A 103 -20.08 23.85 -15.99
CA ALA A 103 -20.42 22.62 -15.26
C ALA A 103 -19.68 21.40 -15.81
N ALA A 104 -19.34 21.40 -17.11
CA ALA A 104 -18.53 20.35 -17.72
C ALA A 104 -17.07 20.36 -17.24
N ALA A 105 -16.61 21.49 -16.67
CA ALA A 105 -15.24 21.65 -16.17
C ALA A 105 -15.09 21.33 -14.67
N ASP A 106 -16.09 20.72 -14.02
CA ASP A 106 -15.97 20.25 -12.64
C ASP A 106 -14.91 19.14 -12.54
N ARG A 107 -13.71 19.52 -12.10
CA ARG A 107 -12.56 18.61 -11.98
C ARG A 107 -12.85 17.41 -11.09
N ALA A 108 -13.65 17.56 -10.03
CA ALA A 108 -13.96 16.45 -9.12
C ALA A 108 -14.88 15.43 -9.81
N LEU A 109 -15.87 15.89 -10.56
CA LEU A 109 -16.74 15.03 -11.36
C LEU A 109 -15.94 14.28 -12.43
N LEU A 110 -15.10 15.00 -13.20
CA LEU A 110 -14.27 14.38 -14.23
C LEU A 110 -13.33 13.31 -13.66
N LEU A 111 -12.75 13.56 -12.49
CA LEU A 111 -11.92 12.57 -11.80
C LEU A 111 -12.71 11.34 -11.38
N SER A 112 -13.94 11.52 -10.87
CA SER A 112 -14.80 10.40 -10.48
C SER A 112 -15.15 9.53 -11.68
N GLU A 113 -15.61 10.12 -12.78
CA GLU A 113 -15.95 9.40 -14.01
C GLU A 113 -14.76 8.64 -14.58
N CYS A 114 -13.58 9.26 -14.55
CA CYS A 114 -12.35 8.63 -15.02
C CYS A 114 -11.84 7.54 -14.08
N ASN A 115 -12.05 7.66 -12.76
CA ASN A 115 -11.76 6.60 -11.81
C ASN A 115 -12.62 5.37 -12.11
N ASP A 116 -13.93 5.55 -12.33
CA ASP A 116 -14.84 4.45 -12.64
C ASP A 116 -14.42 3.74 -13.94
N LYS A 117 -14.07 4.52 -14.97
CA LYS A 117 -13.48 3.98 -16.20
C LYS A 117 -12.17 3.22 -15.95
N ALA A 118 -11.27 3.79 -15.15
CA ALA A 118 -10.01 3.16 -14.84
C ALA A 118 -10.19 1.81 -14.14
N LEU A 119 -11.10 1.71 -13.18
CA LEU A 119 -11.38 0.46 -12.48
C LEU A 119 -11.87 -0.65 -13.43
N VAL A 120 -12.64 -0.30 -14.46
CA VAL A 120 -13.11 -1.27 -15.47
C VAL A 120 -12.01 -1.68 -16.47
N ASP A 121 -11.17 -0.74 -16.88
CA ASP A 121 -10.17 -0.95 -17.95
C ASP A 121 -8.86 -1.58 -17.45
N LEU A 122 -8.69 -1.72 -16.14
CA LEU A 122 -7.47 -2.29 -15.54
C LEU A 122 -7.34 -3.80 -15.82
N PRO A 123 -6.10 -4.31 -15.95
CA PRO A 123 -5.89 -5.75 -16.03
C PRO A 123 -6.29 -6.42 -14.70
N MET A 124 -6.67 -7.70 -14.77
CA MET A 124 -7.07 -8.51 -13.61
C MET A 124 -5.88 -9.09 -12.82
N SER A 125 -4.66 -8.89 -13.34
CA SER A 125 -3.41 -9.43 -12.77
C SER A 125 -2.30 -8.39 -12.85
N GLY A 126 -1.35 -8.49 -11.93
CA GLY A 126 -0.17 -7.64 -11.88
C GLY A 126 0.75 -8.02 -10.72
N PRO A 127 1.90 -7.36 -10.59
CA PRO A 127 2.78 -7.53 -9.45
C PRO A 127 2.06 -7.29 -8.11
N GLY A 128 2.23 -8.17 -7.14
CA GLY A 128 1.62 -8.03 -5.79
C GLY A 128 0.14 -8.43 -5.68
N VAL A 129 -0.55 -8.73 -6.79
CA VAL A 129 -2.00 -9.06 -6.76
C VAL A 129 -2.30 -10.35 -6.02
N ASP A 130 -1.57 -11.42 -6.30
CA ASP A 130 -1.78 -12.70 -5.61
C ASP A 130 -1.43 -12.60 -4.12
N GLU A 131 -0.42 -11.80 -3.77
CA GLU A 131 0.01 -11.58 -2.38
C GLU A 131 -1.10 -10.91 -1.56
N VAL A 132 -1.69 -9.82 -2.06
CA VAL A 132 -2.77 -9.12 -1.34
C VAL A 132 -4.04 -9.98 -1.25
N ILE A 133 -4.37 -10.75 -2.30
CA ILE A 133 -5.51 -11.69 -2.28
C ILE A 133 -5.28 -12.77 -1.23
N ASP A 134 -4.09 -13.37 -1.19
CA ASP A 134 -3.75 -14.40 -0.22
C ASP A 134 -3.75 -13.83 1.21
N ALA A 135 -3.24 -12.61 1.42
CA ALA A 135 -3.30 -11.93 2.72
C ALA A 135 -4.74 -11.70 3.18
N ARG A 136 -5.62 -11.24 2.27
CA ARG A 136 -7.04 -11.06 2.54
C ARG A 136 -7.73 -12.37 2.91
N CYS A 137 -7.48 -13.44 2.15
CA CYS A 137 -8.09 -14.73 2.43
C CYS A 137 -7.55 -15.41 3.68
N ASN A 138 -6.24 -15.25 3.96
CA ASN A 138 -5.68 -15.67 5.23
C ASN A 138 -6.31 -14.92 6.41
N ARG A 139 -6.60 -13.62 6.27
CA ARG A 139 -7.32 -12.85 7.30
C ARG A 139 -8.74 -13.38 7.49
N ALA A 140 -9.49 -13.59 6.41
CA ALA A 140 -10.85 -14.13 6.47
C ALA A 140 -10.89 -15.50 7.16
N THR A 141 -9.90 -16.38 6.90
CA THR A 141 -9.78 -17.66 7.61
C THR A 141 -9.51 -17.48 9.11
N ARG A 142 -8.63 -16.56 9.49
CA ARG A 142 -8.30 -16.32 10.91
C ARG A 142 -9.46 -15.70 11.67
N CYS A 143 -10.04 -14.63 11.12
CA CYS A 143 -10.93 -13.72 11.83
C CYS A 143 -12.42 -13.98 11.58
N GLU A 144 -12.78 -14.49 10.40
CA GLU A 144 -14.19 -14.68 9.99
C GLU A 144 -14.55 -16.17 9.78
N LYS A 145 -13.57 -17.07 9.91
CA LYS A 145 -13.71 -18.52 9.71
C LYS A 145 -14.17 -18.92 8.30
N VAL A 146 -13.82 -18.10 7.30
CA VAL A 146 -14.06 -18.40 5.88
C VAL A 146 -12.94 -19.30 5.35
N GLU A 147 -13.29 -20.35 4.62
CA GLU A 147 -12.30 -21.23 4.02
C GLU A 147 -11.46 -20.49 2.96
N PHE A 148 -10.14 -20.68 3.01
CA PHE A 148 -9.19 -19.94 2.16
C PHE A 148 -9.51 -20.11 0.66
N ALA A 149 -9.79 -21.34 0.23
CA ALA A 149 -10.10 -21.64 -1.17
C ALA A 149 -11.42 -21.01 -1.61
N GLU A 150 -12.41 -20.95 -0.72
CA GLU A 150 -13.70 -20.30 -0.98
C GLU A 150 -13.50 -18.79 -1.12
N CYS A 151 -12.76 -18.16 -0.20
CA CYS A 151 -12.42 -16.74 -0.30
C CYS A 151 -11.69 -16.43 -1.62
N LYS A 152 -10.66 -17.21 -1.98
CA LYS A 152 -9.89 -16.97 -3.21
C LYS A 152 -10.77 -17.15 -4.46
N ALA A 153 -11.71 -18.09 -4.44
CA ALA A 153 -12.69 -18.27 -5.51
C ALA A 153 -13.68 -17.10 -5.57
N ALA A 154 -14.13 -16.57 -4.43
CA ALA A 154 -15.01 -15.41 -4.36
C ALA A 154 -14.31 -14.15 -4.90
N MET A 155 -13.07 -13.88 -4.49
CA MET A 155 -12.27 -12.75 -4.99
C MET A 155 -12.12 -12.76 -6.52
N LYS A 156 -11.96 -13.95 -7.12
CA LYS A 156 -11.84 -14.13 -8.58
C LYS A 156 -13.17 -14.01 -9.34
N ARG A 157 -14.31 -14.04 -8.63
CA ARG A 157 -15.65 -13.87 -9.21
C ARG A 157 -16.17 -12.45 -9.10
N LEU A 158 -15.47 -11.57 -8.37
CA LEU A 158 -15.80 -10.15 -8.32
C LEU A 158 -15.81 -9.57 -9.73
N GLU A 159 -16.66 -8.57 -9.93
CA GLU A 159 -16.63 -7.80 -11.18
C GLU A 159 -15.25 -7.14 -11.33
N PRO A 160 -14.76 -6.92 -12.57
CA PRO A 160 -13.43 -6.37 -12.79
C PRO A 160 -13.14 -5.09 -12.00
N ALA A 161 -14.10 -4.16 -11.95
CA ALA A 161 -13.97 -2.93 -11.17
C ALA A 161 -13.82 -3.19 -9.66
N GLN A 162 -14.61 -4.12 -9.11
CA GLN A 162 -14.52 -4.50 -7.70
C GLN A 162 -13.19 -5.18 -7.39
N GLN A 163 -12.70 -6.04 -8.29
CA GLN A 163 -11.39 -6.65 -8.10
C GLN A 163 -10.28 -5.59 -8.15
N ALA A 164 -10.35 -4.65 -9.10
CA ALA A 164 -9.39 -3.56 -9.23
C ALA A 164 -9.37 -2.66 -7.99
N MET A 165 -10.52 -2.41 -7.34
CA MET A 165 -10.63 -1.65 -6.09
C MET A 165 -9.73 -2.21 -4.97
N PHE A 166 -9.49 -3.53 -4.94
CA PHE A 166 -8.66 -4.18 -3.93
C PHE A 166 -7.27 -4.56 -4.42
N THR A 167 -6.98 -4.42 -5.72
CA THR A 167 -5.78 -4.99 -6.33
C THR A 167 -5.12 -4.05 -7.33
N THR A 168 -5.46 -4.15 -8.60
CA THR A 168 -4.67 -3.66 -9.73
C THR A 168 -4.67 -2.14 -9.89
N ARG A 169 -5.48 -1.41 -9.12
CA ARG A 169 -5.35 0.05 -9.00
C ARG A 169 -4.09 0.47 -8.26
N TYR A 170 -3.52 -0.39 -7.41
CA TYR A 170 -2.33 -0.11 -6.61
C TYR A 170 -1.05 -0.69 -7.25
N ASN A 171 0.09 -0.05 -7.02
CA ASN A 171 1.40 -0.59 -7.38
C ASN A 171 1.87 -1.66 -6.38
N ALA A 172 2.92 -2.40 -6.74
CA ALA A 172 3.41 -3.53 -5.96
C ALA A 172 3.84 -3.14 -4.54
N SER A 173 4.42 -1.95 -4.35
CA SER A 173 4.81 -1.47 -3.02
C SER A 173 3.58 -1.28 -2.14
N ALA A 174 2.56 -0.59 -2.66
CA ALA A 174 1.33 -0.38 -1.93
C ALA A 174 0.61 -1.70 -1.64
N LEU A 175 0.57 -2.64 -2.60
CA LEU A 175 0.00 -3.96 -2.39
C LEU A 175 0.74 -4.77 -1.33
N HIS A 176 2.06 -4.67 -1.27
CA HIS A 176 2.87 -5.29 -0.22
C HIS A 176 2.55 -4.68 1.15
N ASP A 177 2.47 -3.35 1.26
CA ASP A 177 2.14 -2.66 2.51
C ASP A 177 0.72 -3.02 2.99
N ILE A 178 -0.26 -3.09 2.07
CA ILE A 178 -1.63 -3.53 2.35
C ILE A 178 -1.62 -4.98 2.83
N ALA A 179 -0.93 -5.89 2.12
CA ALA A 179 -0.84 -7.30 2.48
C ALA A 179 -0.22 -7.50 3.87
N SER A 180 0.84 -6.73 4.18
CA SER A 180 1.47 -6.69 5.50
C SER A 180 0.49 -6.25 6.59
N CYS A 181 -0.28 -5.18 6.35
CA CYS A 181 -1.32 -4.72 7.27
C CYS A 181 -2.42 -5.78 7.50
N LEU A 182 -2.90 -6.43 6.43
CA LEU A 182 -3.89 -7.52 6.50
C LEU A 182 -3.37 -8.74 7.26
N GLY A 183 -2.05 -8.91 7.35
CA GLY A 183 -1.37 -9.91 8.17
C GLY A 183 -1.52 -9.70 9.69
N GLY A 184 -2.01 -8.53 10.12
CA GLY A 184 -2.26 -8.20 11.52
C GLY A 184 -3.37 -9.02 12.21
N GLY A 185 -3.64 -8.65 13.46
CA GLY A 185 -4.67 -9.28 14.30
C GLY A 185 -6.10 -8.98 13.84
N CYS A 186 -7.05 -9.71 14.42
CA CYS A 186 -8.49 -9.49 14.21
C CYS A 186 -8.97 -8.26 14.98
N GLY A 187 -9.88 -7.49 14.39
CA GLY A 187 -10.51 -6.33 15.01
C GLY A 187 -11.95 -6.63 15.42
N ASP A 188 -12.51 -5.78 16.29
CA ASP A 188 -13.92 -5.90 16.70
C ASP A 188 -14.89 -5.60 15.54
N ASN A 189 -14.42 -4.86 14.54
CA ASN A 189 -15.08 -4.63 13.26
C ASN A 189 -14.13 -5.00 12.12
N GLU A 190 -14.31 -6.18 11.53
CA GLU A 190 -13.42 -6.70 10.48
C GLU A 190 -13.51 -5.91 9.16
N GLU A 191 -14.67 -5.35 8.84
CA GLU A 191 -14.83 -4.51 7.64
C GLU A 191 -14.00 -3.24 7.77
N GLN A 192 -14.10 -2.55 8.92
CA GLN A 192 -13.32 -1.35 9.20
C GLN A 192 -11.82 -1.66 9.26
N ALA A 193 -11.44 -2.75 9.95
CA ALA A 193 -10.03 -3.15 10.06
C ALA A 193 -9.41 -3.45 8.68
N GLN A 194 -10.17 -4.03 7.76
CA GLN A 194 -9.73 -4.20 6.38
C GLN A 194 -9.62 -2.85 5.66
N ALA A 195 -10.65 -2.00 5.74
CA ALA A 195 -10.65 -0.68 5.10
C ALA A 195 -9.47 0.20 5.54
N ASP A 196 -9.11 0.16 6.83
CA ASP A 196 -7.98 0.90 7.39
C ASP A 196 -6.63 0.50 6.76
N CYS A 197 -6.48 -0.75 6.34
CA CYS A 197 -5.29 -1.21 5.61
C CYS A 197 -5.16 -0.59 4.21
N TYR A 198 -6.28 -0.26 3.56
CA TYR A 198 -6.29 0.36 2.22
C TYR A 198 -6.18 1.89 2.28
N LYS A 199 -6.71 2.51 3.33
CA LYS A 199 -6.84 3.98 3.44
C LYS A 199 -5.54 4.74 3.11
N GLY A 200 -4.42 4.33 3.70
CA GLY A 200 -3.13 5.00 3.46
C GLY A 200 -2.67 4.90 2.00
N ALA A 201 -3.06 3.84 1.29
CA ALA A 201 -2.84 3.71 -0.14
C ALA A 201 -3.84 4.56 -0.94
N GLU A 202 -5.12 4.55 -0.58
CA GLU A 202 -6.16 5.32 -1.28
C GLU A 202 -5.91 6.83 -1.26
N ASP A 203 -5.48 7.37 -0.12
CA ASP A 203 -5.18 8.79 0.07
C ASP A 203 -4.03 9.30 -0.82
N LYS A 204 -3.28 8.39 -1.47
CA LYS A 204 -2.07 8.70 -2.26
C LYS A 204 -2.08 8.10 -3.67
N LEU A 205 -3.25 7.73 -4.18
CA LEU A 205 -3.37 7.08 -5.50
C LEU A 205 -2.79 7.94 -6.63
N LEU A 206 -3.22 9.19 -6.70
CA LEU A 206 -2.72 10.16 -7.66
C LEU A 206 -2.27 11.40 -6.92
N TRP A 207 -1.21 12.01 -7.43
CA TRP A 207 -0.78 13.30 -6.94
C TRP A 207 -1.63 14.41 -7.57
N PHE A 208 -2.09 15.35 -6.75
CA PHE A 208 -2.72 16.61 -7.14
C PHE A 208 -2.06 17.76 -6.37
N PRO A 209 -2.02 18.98 -6.94
CA PRO A 209 -1.36 20.14 -6.34
C PRO A 209 -2.05 20.68 -5.09
#